data_AF-A0A7Y6YXE4-F1
#
_entry.id   AF-A0A7Y6YXE4-F1
#
_cell.length_a   1.000
_cell.length_b   1.000
_cell.length_c   1.000
_cell.angle_alpha   90.00
_cell.angle_beta   90.00
_cell.angle_gamma   90.00
#
_symmetry.space_group_name_H-M   'P 1'
#
loop_
_entity.id
_entity.type
_entity.pdbx_description
1 polymer ?
#
loop_
_entity_poly.entity_id
_entity_poly.type
_entity_poly.pdbx_seq_one_letter_code
_entity_poly.pdbx_strand_id
1 'polypeptide(L)'
;MYQSRQYLEICGKLVASPFCENDTLYGVSLHRLLCALHESGAQTMTDFKAILMGAIEVEIGLEDMSKVFDIYHNILDKLSEQGLQPDLMTH
;
A
#
# COMPACT_ATOMS: atom_id res chain seq x y z
N MET A 1 8.63 21.70 -8.14
CA MET A 1 9.20 20.92 -7.02
C MET A 1 9.58 19.56 -7.57
N TYR A 2 10.88 19.22 -7.55
CA TYR A 2 11.34 17.89 -7.97
C TYR A 2 10.98 16.92 -6.86
N GLN A 3 9.94 16.12 -7.06
CA GLN A 3 9.62 15.02 -6.17
C GLN A 3 10.61 13.90 -6.50
N SER A 4 11.49 13.56 -5.55
CA SER A 4 12.28 12.34 -5.65
C SER A 4 11.29 11.20 -5.80
N ARG A 5 11.29 10.55 -6.98
CA ARG A 5 10.54 9.31 -7.18
C ARG A 5 11.16 8.28 -6.27
N GLN A 6 10.53 8.04 -5.11
CA GLN A 6 10.94 6.96 -4.24
C GLN A 6 10.49 5.66 -4.89
N TYR A 7 11.46 4.83 -5.27
CA TYR A 7 11.19 3.50 -5.77
C TYR A 7 11.11 2.55 -4.59
N LEU A 8 10.03 1.76 -4.55
CA LEU A 8 9.73 0.80 -3.51
C LEU A 8 9.66 -0.58 -4.14
N GLU A 9 10.27 -1.57 -3.50
CA GLU A 9 10.10 -2.97 -3.86
C GLU A 9 8.88 -3.52 -3.14
N ILE A 10 7.89 -3.95 -3.91
CA ILE A 10 6.61 -4.47 -3.43
C ILE A 10 6.26 -5.71 -4.25
N CYS A 11 5.98 -6.83 -3.60
CA CYS A 11 5.68 -8.11 -4.28
C CYS A 11 6.76 -8.49 -5.31
N GLY A 12 8.04 -8.23 -4.99
CA GLY A 12 9.18 -8.49 -5.89
C GLY A 12 9.24 -7.59 -7.14
N LYS A 13 8.44 -6.54 -7.22
CA LYS A 13 8.51 -5.53 -8.30
C LYS A 13 8.93 -4.19 -7.76
N LEU A 14 9.83 -3.53 -8.49
CA LEU A 14 10.21 -2.15 -8.22
C LEU A 14 9.15 -1.21 -8.81
N VAL A 15 8.47 -0.46 -7.95
CA VAL A 15 7.45 0.53 -8.35
C VAL A 15 7.80 1.91 -7.83
N ALA A 16 7.48 2.94 -8.62
CA ALA A 16 7.53 4.30 -8.12
C ALA A 16 6.36 4.51 -7.15
N SER A 17 6.62 5.07 -5.97
CA SER A 17 5.56 5.40 -5.02
C SER A 17 4.56 6.35 -5.71
N PRO A 18 3.27 5.96 -5.80
CA PRO A 18 2.25 6.81 -6.40
C PRO A 18 1.76 7.91 -5.46
N PHE A 19 2.21 7.89 -4.19
CA PHE A 19 1.77 8.82 -3.15
C PHE A 19 2.91 9.72 -2.66
N CYS A 20 2.53 10.97 -2.43
CA CYS A 20 3.33 12.01 -1.81
C CYS A 20 3.30 11.84 -0.28
N GLU A 21 4.29 12.37 0.43
CA GLU A 21 4.32 12.35 1.92
C GLU A 21 3.07 12.97 2.57
N ASN A 22 2.43 13.92 1.88
CA ASN A 22 1.23 14.61 2.34
C ASN A 22 -0.08 13.89 1.97
N ASP A 23 -0.02 12.81 1.19
CA ASP A 23 -1.22 12.06 0.81
C ASP A 23 -1.71 11.26 2.01
N THR A 24 -2.86 11.68 2.52
CA THR A 24 -3.52 11.08 3.68
C THR A 24 -4.95 10.71 3.35
N LEU A 25 -5.42 9.61 3.92
CA LEU A 25 -6.80 9.17 3.82
C LEU A 25 -7.27 8.76 5.22
N TYR A 26 -8.37 9.35 5.69
CA TYR A 26 -8.87 9.18 7.06
C TYR A 26 -7.84 9.48 8.17
N GLY A 27 -6.85 10.33 7.89
CA GLY A 27 -5.76 10.66 8.81
C GLY A 27 -4.54 9.74 8.73
N VAL A 28 -4.59 8.69 7.90
CA VAL A 28 -3.48 7.76 7.69
C VAL A 28 -2.65 8.18 6.49
N SER A 29 -1.32 8.20 6.64
CA SER A 29 -0.40 8.53 5.54
C SER A 29 -0.22 7.32 4.61
N LEU A 30 -0.70 7.44 3.37
CA LEU A 30 -0.61 6.39 2.36
C LEU A 30 0.83 6.12 1.94
N HIS A 31 1.64 7.16 1.88
CA HIS A 31 3.07 7.05 1.62
C HIS A 31 3.80 6.27 2.71
N ARG A 32 3.53 6.54 4.00
CA ARG A 32 4.16 5.79 5.11
C ARG A 32 3.75 4.32 5.12
N LEU A 33 2.49 4.01 4.83
CA LEU A 33 2.03 2.61 4.71
C LEU A 33 2.81 1.85 3.63
N LEU A 34 3.02 2.50 2.49
CA LEU A 34 3.78 1.92 1.38
C LEU A 34 5.27 1.73 1.69
N CYS A 35 5.89 2.67 2.39
CA CYS A 35 7.25 2.53 2.87
C CYS A 35 7.38 1.39 3.88
N ALA A 36 6.44 1.29 4.84
CA ALA A 36 6.44 0.20 5.82
C ALA A 36 6.28 -1.18 5.16
N LEU A 37 5.44 -1.27 4.13
CA LEU A 37 5.26 -2.48 3.33
C LEU A 37 6.53 -2.84 2.52
N HIS A 38 7.24 -1.84 1.99
CA HIS A 38 8.53 -2.08 1.35
C HIS A 38 9.55 -2.63 2.35
N GLU A 39 9.63 -2.01 3.54
CA GLU A 39 10.53 -2.44 4.62
C GLU A 39 10.17 -3.82 5.18
N SER A 40 8.89 -4.20 5.15
CA SER A 40 8.44 -5.52 5.59
C SER A 40 8.86 -6.65 4.66
N GLY A 41 9.31 -6.33 3.44
CA GLY A 41 9.78 -7.32 2.46
C GLY A 41 8.67 -8.25 1.96
N ALA A 42 7.43 -7.75 1.83
CA ALA A 42 6.32 -8.55 1.35
C ALA A 42 6.59 -9.06 -0.09
N GLN A 43 6.83 -10.36 -0.24
CA GLN A 43 7.17 -10.97 -1.54
C GLN A 43 5.94 -11.47 -2.29
N THR A 44 4.86 -11.80 -1.57
CA THR A 44 3.61 -12.29 -2.16
C THR A 44 2.47 -11.30 -1.95
N MET A 45 1.44 -11.37 -2.80
CA MET A 45 0.25 -10.53 -2.66
C MET A 45 -0.56 -10.88 -1.40
N THR A 46 -0.48 -12.12 -0.92
CA THR A 46 -1.08 -12.54 0.34
C THR A 46 -0.42 -11.85 1.53
N ASP A 47 0.92 -11.82 1.54
CA ASP A 47 1.68 -11.12 2.59
C ASP A 47 1.44 -9.62 2.51
N PHE A 48 1.43 -9.06 1.30
CA PHE A 48 1.08 -7.67 1.05
C PHE A 48 -0.25 -7.30 1.70
N LYS A 49 -1.30 -8.09 1.45
CA LYS A 49 -2.62 -7.83 1.99
C LYS A 49 -2.62 -7.92 3.52
N ALA A 50 -2.02 -8.96 4.09
CA ALA A 50 -2.01 -9.15 5.54
C ALA A 50 -1.27 -8.01 6.26
N ILE A 51 -0.10 -7.62 5.74
CA ILE A 51 0.74 -6.57 6.33
C ILE A 51 0.06 -5.21 6.18
N LEU A 52 -0.46 -4.91 4.99
CA LEU A 52 -1.12 -3.63 4.73
C LEU A 52 -2.39 -3.47 5.56
N MET A 53 -3.25 -4.49 5.62
CA MET A 53 -4.45 -4.45 6.47
C MET A 53 -4.08 -4.29 7.95
N GLY A 54 -3.10 -5.05 8.46
CA GLY A 54 -2.66 -4.91 9.85
C GLY A 54 -2.06 -3.54 10.16
N ALA A 55 -1.29 -2.95 9.25
CA ALA A 55 -0.74 -1.61 9.41
C ALA A 55 -1.84 -0.53 9.45
N ILE A 56 -2.84 -0.65 8.57
CA ILE A 56 -3.99 0.26 8.55
C ILE A 56 -4.84 0.11 9.82
N GLU A 57 -5.09 -1.12 10.28
CA GLU A 57 -5.84 -1.41 11.51
C GLU A 57 -5.16 -0.81 12.75
N VAL A 58 -3.83 -0.83 12.82
CA VAL A 58 -3.08 -0.21 13.94
C VAL A 58 -3.19 1.32 13.92
N GLU A 59 -3.14 1.93 12.73
CA GLU A 59 -3.20 3.39 12.57
C GLU A 59 -4.62 3.96 12.81
N ILE A 60 -5.66 3.27 12.33
CA ILE A 60 -7.06 3.71 12.45
C ILE A 60 -7.71 3.24 13.76
N GLY A 61 -7.14 2.21 14.39
CA GLY A 61 -7.79 1.48 15.47
C GLY A 61 -8.83 0.49 14.94
N LEU A 62 -9.14 -0.52 15.76
CA LEU A 62 -10.05 -1.64 15.44
C LEU A 62 -11.53 -1.24 15.29
N GLU A 63 -11.87 0.05 15.29
CA GLU A 63 -13.24 0.53 15.38
C GLU A 63 -13.95 0.66 14.02
N ASP A 64 -13.22 0.77 12.90
CA ASP A 64 -13.83 1.04 11.58
C ASP A 64 -13.19 0.24 10.45
N MET A 65 -13.64 -1.00 10.30
CA MET A 65 -13.20 -1.90 9.22
C MET A 65 -13.54 -1.35 7.82
N SER A 66 -14.59 -0.55 7.67
CA SER A 66 -14.94 0.03 6.37
C SER A 66 -13.84 0.98 5.87
N LYS A 67 -13.27 1.80 6.76
CA LYS A 67 -12.12 2.66 6.42
C LYS A 67 -10.87 1.86 6.08
N VAL A 68 -10.64 0.74 6.77
CA VAL A 68 -9.52 -0.16 6.47
C VAL A 68 -9.60 -0.67 5.04
N PHE A 69 -10.78 -1.15 4.62
CA PHE A 69 -11.01 -1.63 3.25
C PHE A 69 -10.87 -0.50 2.22
N ASP A 70 -11.41 0.68 2.49
CA ASP A 70 -11.29 1.83 1.59
C ASP A 70 -9.83 2.21 1.32
N ILE A 71 -9.00 2.29 2.36
CA ILE A 71 -7.57 2.61 2.21
C ILE A 71 -6.83 1.50 1.48
N TYR A 72 -7.11 0.24 1.83
CA TYR A 72 -6.53 -0.91 1.14
C TYR A 72 -6.84 -0.87 -0.37
N HIS A 73 -8.11 -0.65 -0.74
CA HIS A 73 -8.52 -0.55 -2.14
C HIS A 73 -7.90 0.65 -2.84
N ASN A 74 -7.82 1.80 -2.18
CA ASN A 74 -7.19 3.00 -2.75
C ASN A 74 -5.71 2.77 -3.10
N ILE A 75 -4.95 2.14 -2.19
CA ILE A 75 -3.55 1.78 -2.42
C ILE A 75 -3.44 0.76 -3.55
N LEU A 76 -4.27 -0.29 -3.54
CA LEU A 76 -4.24 -1.33 -4.55
C LEU A 76 -4.56 -0.79 -5.95
N ASP A 77 -5.56 0.09 -6.09
CA ASP A 77 -5.91 0.72 -7.36
C ASP A 77 -4.74 1.54 -7.90
N LYS A 78 -4.07 2.32 -7.05
CA LYS A 78 -2.90 3.11 -7.46
C LYS A 78 -1.67 2.28 -7.80
N LEU A 79 -1.47 1.16 -7.12
CA LEU A 79 -0.42 0.21 -7.48
C LEU A 79 -0.76 -0.54 -8.79
N SER A 80 -2.05 -0.85 -9.02
CA SER A 80 -2.53 -1.47 -10.26
C SER A 80 -2.30 -0.56 -11.48
N GLU A 81 -2.52 0.75 -11.33
CA GLU A 81 -2.15 1.76 -12.34
C GLU A 81 -0.65 1.73 -12.69
N GLN A 82 0.21 1.28 -11.76
CA GLN A 82 1.66 1.12 -11.94
C GLN A 82 2.09 -0.29 -12.41
N GLY A 83 1.13 -1.18 -12.70
CA GLY A 83 1.40 -2.55 -13.15
C GLY A 83 1.62 -3.57 -12.02
N LEU A 84 1.39 -3.18 -10.76
CA LEU A 84 1.22 -4.09 -9.63
C LEU A 84 -0.26 -4.51 -9.56
N GLN A 85 -0.65 -5.39 -10.48
CA GLN A 85 -1.91 -6.09 -10.32
C GLN A 85 -1.72 -7.18 -9.26
N PRO A 86 -2.65 -7.35 -8.30
CA PRO A 86 -2.75 -8.61 -7.60
C PRO A 86 -2.86 -9.70 -8.65
N ASP A 87 -2.09 -10.77 -8.50
CA ASP A 87 -2.21 -11.97 -9.33
C ASP A 87 -3.65 -12.48 -9.16
N LEU A 88 -4.56 -11.96 -9.98
CA LEU A 88 -5.88 -12.49 -10.19
C LEU A 88 -5.66 -13.70 -11.11
N MET A 89 -5.30 -14.82 -10.48
CA MET A 89 -5.27 -16.16 -11.06
C MET A 89 -4.29 -16.38 -12.21
N THR A 90 -3.13 -16.97 -11.91
CA THR A 90 -2.74 -18.15 -12.70
C THR A 90 -3.48 -19.35 -12.14
N HIS A 91 -4.51 -19.76 -12.87
CA HIS A 91 -5.17 -21.06 -12.75
C HIS A 91 -4.17 -22.22 -12.84
#